data_AF-A0AA38C533-F1
#
_entry.id   AF-A0AA38C533-F1
#
_cell.length_a   1.000
_cell.length_b   1.000
_cell.length_c   1.000
_cell.angle_alpha   90.00
_cell.angle_beta   90.00
_cell.angle_gamma   90.00
#
_symmetry.space_group_name_H-M   'P 1'
#
loop_
_entity.id
_entity.type
_entity.pdbx_description
1 polymer ?
#
loop_
_entity_poly.entity_id
_entity_poly.type
_entity_poly.pdbx_seq_one_letter_code
_entity_poly.pdbx_strand_id
1 'polypeptide(L)'
;LYGVLLLNCNFQTRKLALLEKVELPGNFIPTSLAFANCSHNLWMITGGAEVVQLDGTNPAESEAKSLILSASAVTRVRVMDLSYDASNSQLESRLLEDASVPGGEKLLTVLQGDQGDMEGASAAAEAANTSLRTLMIKKQYSTEMRENRKKKRNDIKLKK
;
A
#
# COMPACT_ATOMS: atom_id res chain seq x y z
N LEU A 1 -17.37 -0.90 7.26
CA LEU A 1 -17.67 -2.17 6.57
C LEU A 1 -17.18 -2.03 5.14
N TYR A 2 -16.06 -2.65 4.82
CA TYR A 2 -15.44 -2.64 3.49
C TYR A 2 -15.67 -3.99 2.83
N GLY A 3 -15.91 -4.01 1.52
CA GLY A 3 -16.38 -5.22 0.86
C GLY A 3 -16.62 -5.04 -0.63
N VAL A 4 -17.07 -6.13 -1.26
CA VAL A 4 -17.40 -6.20 -2.68
C VAL A 4 -18.87 -6.59 -2.83
N LEU A 5 -19.57 -5.93 -3.75
CA LEU A 5 -20.93 -6.31 -4.14
C LEU A 5 -20.86 -7.05 -5.47
N LEU A 6 -21.31 -8.30 -5.50
CA LEU A 6 -21.47 -9.07 -6.72
C LEU A 6 -22.86 -8.82 -7.28
N LEU A 7 -22.91 -8.36 -8.52
CA LEU A 7 -24.14 -7.96 -9.20
C LEU A 7 -24.35 -8.85 -10.43
N ASN A 8 -25.56 -9.38 -10.58
CA ASN A 8 -25.98 -10.02 -11.82
C ASN A 8 -26.55 -8.95 -12.75
N CYS A 9 -25.97 -8.81 -13.94
CA CYS A 9 -26.50 -7.96 -14.99
C CYS A 9 -27.16 -8.82 -16.06
N ASN A 10 -28.50 -8.81 -16.11
CA ASN A 10 -29.23 -9.43 -17.19
C ASN A 10 -29.53 -8.39 -18.29
N PHE A 11 -28.79 -8.46 -19.40
CA PHE A 11 -28.94 -7.55 -20.53
C PHE A 11 -30.27 -7.71 -21.27
N GLN A 12 -30.83 -8.92 -21.31
CA GLN A 12 -32.11 -9.17 -21.99
C GLN A 12 -33.26 -8.49 -21.25
N THR A 13 -33.29 -8.61 -19.92
CA THR A 13 -34.33 -8.00 -19.09
C THR A 13 -34.00 -6.58 -18.66
N ARG A 14 -32.79 -6.08 -18.97
CA ARG A 14 -32.23 -4.79 -18.51
C ARG A 14 -32.36 -4.62 -16.99
N LYS A 15 -32.13 -5.70 -16.25
CA LYS A 15 -32.22 -5.70 -14.78
C LYS A 15 -30.85 -5.98 -14.18
N LEU A 16 -30.55 -5.22 -13.15
CA LEU A 16 -29.42 -5.45 -12.27
C LEU A 16 -29.97 -6.03 -10.96
N ALA A 17 -29.46 -7.17 -10.53
CA ALA A 17 -29.82 -7.80 -9.27
C ALA A 17 -28.58 -7.99 -8.40
N LEU A 18 -28.72 -7.85 -7.08
CA LEU A 18 -27.66 -8.20 -6.14
C LEU A 18 -27.58 -9.73 -6.06
N LEU A 19 -26.40 -10.28 -6.35
CA LEU A 19 -26.12 -11.70 -6.16
C LEU A 19 -25.68 -11.97 -4.73
N GLU A 20 -24.67 -11.23 -4.29
CA GLU A 20 -24.02 -11.50 -3.02
C GLU A 20 -23.27 -10.28 -2.50
N LYS A 21 -23.28 -10.11 -1.19
CA LYS A 21 -22.49 -9.09 -0.49
C LYS A 21 -21.34 -9.77 0.24
N VAL A 22 -20.13 -9.43 -0.18
CA VAL A 22 -18.90 -9.91 0.43
C VAL A 22 -18.42 -8.90 1.45
N GLU A 23 -18.40 -9.29 2.72
CA GLU A 23 -17.79 -8.50 3.78
C GLU A 23 -16.34 -8.94 3.97
N LEU A 24 -15.40 -7.98 3.91
CA LEU A 24 -14.00 -8.26 4.15
C LEU A 24 -13.66 -7.90 5.59
N PRO A 25 -12.97 -8.79 6.34
CA PRO A 25 -12.50 -8.46 7.68
C PRO A 25 -11.39 -7.41 7.58
N GLY A 26 -11.61 -6.20 8.10
CA GLY A 26 -10.62 -5.11 8.16
C GLY A 26 -10.85 -3.95 7.17
N ASN A 27 -9.93 -2.98 7.16
CA ASN A 27 -9.96 -1.80 6.30
C ASN A 27 -9.26 -2.07 4.96
N PHE A 28 -9.86 -2.93 4.15
CA PHE A 28 -9.31 -3.32 2.85
C PHE A 28 -10.07 -2.69 1.69
N ILE A 29 -9.35 -2.03 0.79
CA ILE A 29 -9.92 -1.49 -0.45
C ILE A 29 -9.43 -2.34 -1.62
N PRO A 30 -10.28 -3.18 -2.23
CA PRO A 30 -9.90 -3.95 -3.40
C PRO A 30 -9.57 -3.00 -4.54
N THR A 31 -8.33 -3.07 -5.02
CA THR A 31 -7.83 -2.26 -6.12
C THR A 31 -7.98 -2.99 -7.45
N SER A 32 -7.95 -4.31 -7.43
CA SER A 32 -8.17 -5.16 -8.60
C SER A 32 -8.93 -6.43 -8.23
N LEU A 33 -9.77 -6.88 -9.16
CA LEU A 33 -10.57 -8.09 -9.06
C LEU A 33 -10.40 -8.90 -10.34
N ALA A 34 -10.23 -10.21 -10.21
CA ALA A 34 -10.16 -11.13 -11.32
C ALA A 34 -10.93 -12.40 -10.99
N PHE A 35 -11.82 -12.84 -11.88
CA PHE A 35 -12.61 -14.05 -11.67
C PHE A 35 -12.05 -15.21 -12.50
N ALA A 36 -11.78 -16.33 -11.84
CA ALA A 36 -11.29 -17.55 -12.44
C ALA A 36 -12.45 -18.52 -12.68
N ASN A 37 -12.97 -18.56 -13.91
CA ASN A 37 -14.14 -19.37 -14.27
C ASN A 37 -13.99 -20.86 -13.95
N CYS A 38 -12.78 -21.42 -14.12
CA CYS A 38 -12.55 -22.87 -13.97
C CYS A 38 -12.62 -23.35 -12.52
N SER A 39 -12.37 -22.45 -11.56
CA SER A 39 -12.30 -22.80 -10.14
C SER A 39 -13.33 -22.03 -9.31
N HIS A 40 -14.26 -21.32 -9.98
CA HIS A 40 -15.23 -20.42 -9.33
C HIS A 40 -14.62 -19.46 -8.30
N ASN A 41 -13.35 -19.08 -8.47
CA ASN A 41 -12.64 -18.27 -7.50
C ASN A 41 -12.59 -16.81 -7.94
N LEU A 42 -12.93 -15.90 -7.04
CA LEU A 42 -12.69 -14.48 -7.18
C LEU A 42 -11.38 -14.11 -6.49
N TRP A 43 -10.41 -13.70 -7.29
CA TRP A 43 -9.12 -13.18 -6.84
C TRP A 43 -9.22 -11.68 -6.65
N MET A 44 -8.68 -11.21 -5.54
CA MET A 44 -8.73 -9.82 -5.15
C MET A 44 -7.34 -9.35 -4.73
N ILE A 45 -6.92 -8.21 -5.28
CA ILE A 45 -5.73 -7.50 -4.84
C ILE A 45 -6.21 -6.30 -4.03
N THR A 46 -5.85 -6.25 -2.76
CA THR A 46 -6.15 -5.12 -1.88
C THR A 46 -4.90 -4.28 -1.71
N GLY A 47 -5.03 -2.99 -1.99
CA GLY A 47 -3.98 -2.01 -1.70
C GLY A 47 -4.10 -1.53 -0.25
N GLY A 48 -2.96 -1.20 0.35
CA GLY A 48 -2.89 -0.53 1.66
C GLY A 48 -3.39 0.90 1.54
N ALA A 49 -4.71 1.07 1.43
CA ALA A 49 -5.35 2.36 1.51
C ALA A 49 -6.21 2.37 2.78
N GLU A 50 -5.61 2.79 3.89
CA GLU A 50 -6.40 3.23 5.02
C GLU A 50 -6.65 4.73 4.90
N VAL A 51 -7.93 5.10 4.75
CA VAL A 51 -8.40 6.43 5.14
C VAL A 51 -8.41 6.45 6.66
N VAL A 52 -7.26 6.74 7.26
CA VAL A 52 -7.23 7.10 8.68
C VAL A 52 -8.01 8.40 8.78
N GLN A 53 -9.19 8.37 9.39
CA GLN A 53 -9.89 9.59 9.76
C GLN A 53 -8.97 10.38 10.70
N LEU A 54 -8.51 11.51 10.19
CA LEU A 54 -7.61 12.43 10.88
C LEU A 54 -8.39 13.19 11.96
N ASP A 55 -8.77 12.50 13.03
CA ASP A 55 -9.20 13.18 14.25
C ASP A 55 -7.95 13.53 15.05
N GLY A 56 -7.54 14.79 14.87
CA GLY A 56 -6.24 15.31 15.25
C GLY A 56 -5.84 15.00 16.69
N THR A 57 -4.77 14.22 16.86
CA THR A 57 -4.14 13.99 18.16
C THR A 57 -2.65 13.63 17.98
N ASN A 58 -1.80 14.45 18.61
CA ASN A 58 -0.38 14.30 18.96
C ASN A 58 0.66 13.71 17.96
N PRO A 59 1.84 14.34 17.80
CA PRO A 59 2.88 13.92 16.86
C PRO A 59 3.49 12.53 17.17
N ALA A 60 3.55 12.11 18.43
CA ALA A 60 4.06 10.79 18.82
C ALA A 60 3.12 9.64 18.39
N GLU A 61 1.81 9.88 18.35
CA GLU A 61 0.84 8.90 17.86
C GLU A 61 0.86 8.83 16.33
N SER A 62 1.15 9.93 15.65
CA SER A 62 1.32 9.98 14.20
C SER A 62 2.51 9.14 13.73
N GLU A 63 3.63 9.14 14.47
CA GLU A 63 4.80 8.31 14.17
C GLU A 63 4.56 6.82 14.42
N ALA A 64 3.92 6.46 15.54
CA ALA A 64 3.53 5.06 15.78
C ALA A 64 2.52 4.56 14.75
N LYS A 65 1.56 5.41 14.34
CA LYS A 65 0.57 5.09 13.31
C LYS A 65 1.20 5.01 11.92
N SER A 66 2.19 5.85 11.58
CA SER A 66 2.91 5.78 10.29
C SER A 66 3.77 4.52 10.16
N LEU A 67 4.33 4.02 11.27
CA LEU A 67 5.00 2.72 11.36
C LEU A 67 4.05 1.54 11.16
N ILE A 68 2.84 1.61 11.73
CA ILE A 68 1.81 0.58 11.51
C ILE A 68 1.28 0.64 10.06
N LEU A 69 1.14 1.85 9.51
CA LEU A 69 0.76 2.09 8.11
C LEU A 69 1.80 1.58 7.12
N SER A 70 3.09 1.82 7.36
CA SER A 70 4.15 1.29 6.49
C SER A 70 4.28 -0.23 6.59
N ALA A 71 4.04 -0.81 7.77
CA ALA A 71 3.94 -2.26 7.95
C ALA A 71 2.67 -2.86 7.31
N SER A 72 1.61 -2.07 7.14
CA SER A 72 0.31 -2.50 6.57
C SER A 72 0.11 -2.10 5.11
N ALA A 73 1.02 -1.31 4.53
CA ALA A 73 1.05 -0.92 3.11
C ALA A 73 1.45 -2.09 2.19
N VAL A 74 1.13 -3.31 2.59
CA VAL A 74 1.40 -4.53 1.85
C VAL A 74 0.21 -4.76 0.93
N THR A 75 0.45 -4.80 -0.37
CA THR A 75 -0.51 -5.33 -1.33
C THR A 75 -0.82 -6.77 -0.96
N ARG A 76 -2.05 -7.05 -0.52
CA ARG A 76 -2.46 -8.40 -0.14
C ARG A 76 -3.29 -9.02 -1.25
N VAL A 77 -2.99 -10.29 -1.52
CA VAL A 77 -3.80 -11.12 -2.42
C VAL A 77 -4.75 -11.94 -1.56
N ARG A 78 -6.04 -11.89 -1.88
CA ARG A 78 -7.10 -12.67 -1.24
C ARG A 78 -7.84 -13.47 -2.30
N VAL A 79 -8.27 -14.66 -1.93
CA VAL A 79 -9.06 -15.54 -2.78
C VAL A 79 -10.39 -15.81 -2.10
N MET A 80 -11.44 -15.77 -2.90
CA MET A 80 -12.79 -16.09 -2.48
C MET A 80 -13.33 -17.21 -3.34
N ASP A 81 -13.90 -18.21 -2.69
CA ASP A 81 -14.63 -19.29 -3.34
C ASP A 81 -16.09 -18.87 -3.49
N LEU A 82 -16.61 -18.99 -4.71
CA LEU A 82 -18.02 -18.71 -5.03
C LEU A 82 -18.70 -20.02 -5.38
N SER A 83 -19.37 -20.63 -4.41
CA SER A 83 -20.17 -21.82 -4.63
C SER A 83 -21.61 -21.45 -4.94
N TYR A 84 -22.15 -21.97 -6.03
CA TYR A 84 -23.57 -21.84 -6.33
C TYR A 84 -24.34 -23.02 -5.74
N ASP A 85 -25.19 -22.75 -4.75
CA ASP A 85 -26.11 -23.75 -4.23
C ASP A 85 -27.40 -23.75 -5.07
N ALA A 86 -27.52 -24.77 -5.91
CA ALA A 86 -28.70 -24.96 -6.76
C ALA A 86 -29.99 -25.20 -5.95
N SER A 87 -29.89 -25.64 -4.69
CA SER A 87 -31.07 -25.93 -3.86
C SER A 87 -31.74 -24.66 -3.33
N ASN A 88 -30.95 -23.65 -2.97
CA ASN A 88 -31.44 -22.36 -2.48
C ASN A 88 -31.41 -21.25 -3.54
N SER A 89 -30.94 -21.56 -4.76
CA SER A 89 -30.74 -20.57 -5.84
C SER A 89 -29.88 -19.38 -5.42
N GLN A 90 -29.00 -19.58 -4.44
CA GLN A 90 -28.21 -18.53 -3.80
C GLN A 90 -26.73 -18.78 -4.06
N LEU A 91 -26.00 -17.68 -4.33
CA LEU A 91 -24.56 -17.71 -4.42
C LEU A 91 -24.01 -17.58 -3.01
N GLU A 92 -23.28 -18.59 -2.54
CA GLU A 92 -22.56 -18.50 -1.28
C GLU A 92 -21.12 -18.08 -1.55
N SER A 93 -20.67 -17.07 -0.82
CA SER A 93 -19.28 -16.61 -0.88
C SER A 93 -18.52 -16.97 0.38
N ARG A 94 -17.36 -17.62 0.22
CA ARG A 94 -16.47 -17.92 1.34
C ARG A 94 -15.09 -17.34 1.10
N LEU A 95 -14.63 -16.49 2.01
CA LEU A 95 -13.25 -16.02 2.01
C LEU A 95 -12.32 -17.19 2.38
N LEU A 96 -11.37 -17.49 1.49
CA LEU A 96 -10.38 -18.53 1.74
C LEU A 96 -9.26 -17.96 2.61
N GLU A 97 -8.92 -18.68 3.67
CA GLU A 97 -7.73 -18.42 4.47
C GLU A 97 -6.47 -18.76 3.67
N ASP A 98 -5.36 -18.11 4.02
CA ASP A 98 -4.10 -18.20 3.27
C ASP A 98 -3.58 -19.66 3.17
N ALA A 99 -3.81 -20.49 4.18
CA ALA A 99 -3.48 -21.91 4.22
C ALA A 99 -4.38 -22.79 3.34
N SER A 100 -5.61 -22.34 3.05
CA SER A 100 -6.60 -23.07 2.26
C SER A 100 -6.44 -22.85 0.75
N VAL A 101 -5.63 -21.87 0.35
CA VAL A 101 -5.27 -21.63 -1.04
C VAL A 101 -4.25 -22.70 -1.50
N PRO A 102 -4.42 -23.33 -2.68
CA PRO A 102 -3.47 -24.31 -3.19
C PRO A 102 -2.06 -23.70 -3.38
N GLY A 103 -1.06 -24.21 -2.66
CA GLY A 103 0.28 -23.61 -2.63
C GLY A 103 0.31 -22.23 -1.96
N GLY A 104 -0.71 -21.93 -1.15
CA GLY A 104 -1.09 -20.61 -0.67
C GLY A 104 0.04 -19.85 -0.02
N GLU A 105 0.66 -20.37 1.03
CA GLU A 105 1.73 -19.66 1.74
C GLU A 105 2.86 -19.24 0.80
N LYS A 106 3.42 -20.18 0.02
CA LYS A 106 4.51 -19.88 -0.91
C LYS A 106 4.09 -18.92 -2.02
N LEU A 107 2.89 -19.10 -2.58
CA LEU A 107 2.36 -18.24 -3.63
C LEU A 107 2.10 -16.82 -3.11
N LEU A 108 1.51 -16.71 -1.93
CA LEU A 108 1.20 -15.44 -1.29
C LEU A 108 2.48 -14.74 -0.85
N THR A 109 3.49 -15.44 -0.32
CA THR A 109 4.81 -14.84 -0.06
C THR A 109 5.44 -14.28 -1.34
N VAL A 110 5.36 -15.01 -2.46
CA VAL A 110 5.90 -14.51 -3.74
C VAL A 110 5.12 -13.31 -4.26
N LEU A 111 3.78 -13.33 -4.17
CA LEU A 111 2.93 -12.25 -4.70
C LEU A 111 2.90 -11.00 -3.82
N GLN A 112 2.95 -11.17 -2.50
CA GLN A 112 2.95 -10.06 -1.53
C GLN A 112 4.37 -9.51 -1.30
N GLY A 113 5.38 -10.24 -1.76
CA GLY A 113 6.78 -9.98 -1.45
C GLY A 113 7.14 -10.61 -0.11
N ASP A 114 8.43 -10.92 0.05
CA ASP A 114 8.96 -11.31 1.34
C ASP A 114 8.94 -10.11 2.28
N GLN A 115 8.91 -10.35 3.59
CA GLN A 115 9.03 -9.27 4.57
C GLN A 115 10.40 -8.62 4.36
N GLY A 116 10.41 -7.48 3.65
CA GLY A 116 11.65 -6.80 3.30
C GLY A 116 12.47 -6.52 4.56
N ASP A 117 13.80 -6.58 4.43
CA ASP A 117 14.74 -6.28 5.52
C ASP A 117 14.43 -4.88 6.08
N MET A 118 13.62 -4.85 7.14
CA MET A 118 13.13 -3.64 7.76
C MET A 118 14.28 -2.86 8.38
N GLU A 119 15.29 -3.58 8.87
CA GLU A 119 16.50 -3.02 9.45
C GLU A 119 17.37 -2.37 8.36
N GLY A 120 17.56 -3.06 7.24
CA GLY A 120 18.24 -2.52 6.06
C GLY A 120 17.52 -1.32 5.42
N ALA A 121 16.18 -1.37 5.31
CA ALA A 121 15.38 -0.27 4.80
C ALA A 121 15.42 0.95 5.73
N SER A 122 15.36 0.73 7.05
CA SER A 122 15.48 1.79 8.06
C SER A 122 16.88 2.42 8.02
N ALA A 123 17.94 1.60 7.99
CA ALA A 123 19.31 2.07 7.90
C ALA A 123 19.56 2.88 6.62
N ALA A 124 19.02 2.44 5.48
CA ALA A 124 19.08 3.17 4.22
C ALA A 124 18.34 4.52 4.29
N ALA A 125 17.16 4.55 4.93
CA ALA A 125 16.39 5.78 5.12
C ALA A 125 17.11 6.78 6.04
N GLU A 126 17.73 6.31 7.13
CA GLU A 126 18.57 7.14 8.00
C GLU A 126 19.82 7.65 7.27
N ALA A 127 20.49 6.81 6.48
CA ALA A 127 21.62 7.21 5.65
C ALA A 127 21.24 8.26 4.59
N ALA A 128 20.07 8.12 3.97
CA ALA A 128 19.53 9.12 3.04
C ALA A 128 19.21 10.43 3.75
N ASN A 129 18.57 10.37 4.92
CA ASN A 129 18.24 11.55 5.72
C ASN A 129 19.49 12.30 6.20
N THR A 130 20.51 11.58 6.67
CA THR A 130 21.79 12.19 7.09
C THR A 130 22.51 12.82 5.90
N SER A 131 22.54 12.15 4.75
CA SER A 131 23.10 12.70 3.51
C SER A 131 22.37 13.96 3.05
N LEU A 132 21.03 13.94 3.05
CA LEU A 132 20.21 15.10 2.71
C LEU A 132 20.41 16.25 3.70
N ARG A 133 20.45 15.96 5.00
CA ARG A 133 20.78 16.96 6.03
C ARG A 133 22.15 17.58 5.76
N THR A 134 23.17 16.78 5.46
CA THR A 134 24.52 17.28 5.13
C THR A 134 24.52 18.15 3.86
N LEU A 135 23.75 17.79 2.83
CA LEU A 135 23.62 18.59 1.61
C LEU A 135 22.85 19.90 1.84
N MET A 136 21.78 19.85 2.63
CA MET A 136 20.89 20.99 2.92
C MET A 136 21.40 21.90 4.04
N ILE A 137 22.35 21.45 4.86
CA ILE A 137 23.10 22.33 5.75
C ILE A 137 23.80 23.36 4.86
N LYS A 138 23.30 24.60 4.94
CA LYS A 138 23.93 25.75 4.32
C LYS A 138 25.39 25.72 4.71
N LYS A 139 26.30 25.50 3.74
CA LYS A 139 27.75 25.47 3.97
C LYS A 139 28.13 26.63 4.87
N GLN A 140 28.40 26.35 6.14
CA GLN A 140 28.88 27.34 7.09
C GLN A 140 30.34 27.56 6.71
N TYR A 141 30.56 28.44 5.75
CA TYR A 141 31.90 28.96 5.50
C TYR A 141 32.36 29.63 6.78
N SER A 142 33.54 29.24 7.27
CA SER A 142 34.27 30.02 8.26
C SER A 142 34.41 31.47 7.77
N THR A 143 34.58 32.41 8.69
CA THR A 143 34.80 33.83 8.37
C THR A 143 35.89 33.98 7.30
N GLU A 144 36.98 33.24 7.42
CA GLU A 144 38.09 33.20 6.48
C GLU A 144 37.69 32.71 5.08
N MET A 145 36.92 31.61 4.98
CA MET A 145 36.42 31.09 3.70
C MET A 145 35.40 32.04 3.03
N ARG A 146 34.60 32.76 3.82
CA ARG A 146 33.69 33.81 3.31
C ARG A 146 34.47 34.97 2.73
N GLU A 147 35.48 35.46 3.45
CA GLU A 147 36.32 36.58 3.01
C GLU A 147 37.15 36.21 1.78
N ASN A 148 37.72 35.01 1.72
CA ASN A 148 38.43 34.53 0.52
C ASN A 148 37.54 34.43 -0.72
N ARG A 149 36.27 34.03 -0.56
CA ARG A 149 35.29 34.00 -1.66
C ARG A 149 34.86 35.40 -2.11
N LYS A 150 34.75 36.36 -1.18
CA LYS A 150 34.49 37.78 -1.52
C LYS A 150 35.65 38.39 -2.29
N LYS A 151 36.89 38.21 -1.80
CA LYS A 151 38.12 38.69 -2.46
C LYS A 151 38.23 38.14 -3.89
N LYS A 152 38.16 36.83 -4.07
CA LYS A 152 38.20 36.20 -5.40
C LYS A 152 37.10 36.70 -6.37
N ARG A 153 35.93 37.08 -5.87
CA ARG A 153 34.88 37.69 -6.70
C ARG A 153 35.21 39.12 -7.12
N ASN A 154 35.83 39.89 -6.24
CA ASN A 154 36.25 41.26 -6.55
C ASN A 154 37.42 41.27 -7.54
N ASP A 155 38.33 40.31 -7.42
CA ASP A 155 39.47 40.16 -8.35
C ASP A 155 39.02 39.78 -9.77
N ILE A 156 37.90 39.06 -9.92
CA ILE A 156 37.32 38.73 -11.24
C ILE A 156 36.58 39.93 -11.84
N LYS A 157 35.99 40.81 -11.00
CA LYS A 157 35.27 42.01 -11.48
C LYS A 157 36.20 43.10 -12.00
N LEU A 158 37.44 43.16 -11.49
CA LEU A 158 38.46 44.13 -11.90
C LEU A 158 39.24 43.73 -13.16
N LYS A 159 38.96 42.54 -13.74
CA LYS A 159 39.60 42.04 -14.96
C LYS A 159 38.77 42.27 -16.23
N LYS A 160 37.88 43.26 -16.23
CA LYS A 160 37.19 43.76 -17.43
C LYS A 160 37.65 45.16 -17.76
#